data_AF-A0A255ZAG8-F1
#
_entry.id   AF-A0A255ZAG8-F1
#
_cell.length_a   1.000
_cell.length_b   1.000
_cell.length_c   1.000
_cell.angle_alpha   90.00
_cell.angle_beta   90.00
_cell.angle_gamma   90.00
#
_symmetry.space_group_name_H-M   'P 1'
#
loop_
_entity.id
_entity.type
_entity.pdbx_description
1 polymer ?
#
loop_
_entity_poly.entity_id
_entity_poly.type
_entity_poly.pdbx_seq_one_letter_code
_entity_poly.pdbx_strand_id
1 'polypeptide(L)'
;MDINGAFEKPFETKPTEGEHDFNTCEGCQKTLKELIKRLTEKFEGNHKDGAKPFPFCCTHHSELTKLKEFNRADFVGVPEMVARKIIYTNSHIKNNHRSETYYKDITDYIDYTVESFGQMPGNAEPLYLSDYFFYITDLLERNTEVEKGRKNRLLEFLKAYRTPTETPKTDLNVLYSTYQKWLKVFPFEISFFSTLKPHFEKQLPILNGKPETNKYTGIAKVKMHTKGSLIDVLLNLTNNLLTQINTTTLYEKGLLTEPQKIKLELVLNERKMKLKQGYVNSSKDEEQRYRKILKEWFADEKRFIDEVTPIVKALPPQPMIESPFSVLEWATIFYYADETKLLTESRLIKTRLEQFMSKHQINTTFDNFKTKYYEAKKRINEKNDYPINKLELLIPFLKENYKQTVTKVENDIIFLEENKPEY
;
A
#
# COMPACT_ATOMS: atom_id res chain seq x y z
N MET A 1 -0.87 2.61 -10.83
CA MET A 1 -0.52 2.19 -12.19
C MET A 1 -1.70 2.51 -13.06
N ASP A 2 -1.55 3.48 -13.96
CA ASP A 2 -2.49 3.71 -15.05
C ASP A 2 -2.45 2.50 -15.98
N ILE A 3 -3.39 1.59 -15.80
CA ILE A 3 -3.70 0.56 -16.78
C ILE A 3 -4.56 1.22 -17.86
N ASN A 4 -3.91 1.86 -18.83
CA ASN A 4 -4.51 2.01 -20.15
C ASN A 4 -4.96 0.60 -20.57
N GLY A 5 -6.27 0.36 -20.58
CA GLY A 5 -6.89 -0.96 -20.62
C GLY A 5 -6.25 -1.87 -21.67
N ALA A 6 -5.73 -3.00 -21.21
CA ALA A 6 -5.07 -3.98 -22.08
C ALA A 6 -6.08 -4.50 -23.11
N PHE A 7 -5.69 -4.47 -24.38
CA PHE A 7 -6.42 -5.14 -25.45
C PHE A 7 -5.90 -6.59 -25.55
N GLU A 8 -6.79 -7.56 -25.37
CA GLU A 8 -6.48 -8.98 -25.44
C GLU A 8 -7.49 -9.68 -26.35
N LYS A 9 -6.99 -10.47 -27.31
CA LYS A 9 -7.83 -11.20 -28.27
C LYS A 9 -8.50 -12.39 -27.58
N PRO A 10 -9.73 -12.75 -27.99
CA PRO A 10 -10.36 -13.97 -27.49
C PRO A 10 -9.59 -15.21 -27.96
N PHE A 11 -9.63 -16.26 -27.13
CA PHE A 11 -9.04 -17.56 -27.44
C PHE A 11 -10.04 -18.70 -27.20
N GLU A 12 -9.77 -19.87 -27.79
CA GLU A 12 -10.62 -21.06 -27.67
C GLU A 12 -10.54 -21.68 -26.27
N THR A 13 -11.68 -22.11 -25.73
CA THR A 13 -11.70 -22.99 -24.55
C THR A 13 -11.71 -24.45 -24.97
N LYS A 14 -11.23 -25.33 -24.08
CA LYS A 14 -11.26 -26.78 -24.32
C LYS A 14 -12.53 -27.39 -23.71
N PRO A 15 -13.21 -28.33 -24.41
CA PRO A 15 -14.27 -29.10 -23.80
C PRO A 15 -13.70 -29.99 -22.69
N THR A 16 -14.52 -30.30 -21.68
CA THR A 16 -14.15 -31.28 -20.65
C THR A 16 -14.74 -32.64 -20.97
N GLU A 17 -14.02 -33.70 -20.62
CA GLU A 17 -14.51 -35.07 -20.69
C GLU A 17 -15.58 -35.35 -19.62
N GLY A 18 -16.48 -36.30 -19.89
CA GLY A 18 -17.51 -36.76 -18.97
C GLY A 18 -18.59 -37.59 -19.67
N GLU A 19 -19.58 -38.06 -18.91
CA GLU A 19 -20.67 -38.93 -19.42
C GLU A 19 -21.47 -38.28 -20.56
N HIS A 20 -21.70 -36.97 -20.47
CA HIS A 20 -22.31 -36.18 -21.54
C HIS A 20 -21.23 -35.69 -22.51
N ASP A 21 -21.29 -36.19 -23.74
CA ASP A 21 -20.47 -35.72 -24.86
C ASP A 21 -21.32 -34.87 -25.82
N PHE A 22 -20.91 -33.63 -26.02
CA PHE A 22 -21.60 -32.72 -26.94
C PHE A 22 -21.48 -33.18 -28.40
N ASN A 23 -20.43 -33.93 -28.77
CA ASN A 23 -20.23 -34.41 -30.14
C ASN A 23 -21.30 -35.43 -30.56
N THR A 24 -21.80 -36.20 -29.60
CA THR A 24 -22.81 -37.25 -29.82
C THR A 24 -24.22 -36.82 -29.42
N CYS A 25 -24.36 -35.77 -28.61
CA CYS A 25 -25.67 -35.24 -28.23
C CYS A 25 -26.32 -34.42 -29.36
N GLU A 26 -27.36 -34.97 -30.01
CA GLU A 26 -28.13 -34.28 -31.05
C GLU A 26 -28.67 -32.91 -30.61
N GLY A 27 -29.14 -32.81 -29.37
CA GLY A 27 -29.62 -31.55 -28.80
C GLY A 27 -28.53 -30.49 -28.75
N CYS A 28 -27.33 -30.84 -28.26
CA CYS A 28 -26.18 -29.94 -28.23
C CYS A 28 -25.71 -29.55 -29.64
N GLN A 29 -25.68 -30.49 -30.58
CA GLN A 29 -25.33 -30.20 -31.98
C GLN A 29 -26.33 -29.27 -32.66
N LYS A 30 -27.62 -29.44 -32.40
CA LYS A 30 -28.66 -28.53 -32.89
C LYS A 30 -28.52 -27.14 -32.29
N THR A 31 -28.38 -27.05 -30.96
CA THR A 31 -28.16 -25.77 -30.28
C THR A 31 -26.88 -25.08 -30.75
N LEU A 32 -25.79 -25.81 -30.98
CA LEU A 32 -24.54 -25.27 -31.52
C LEU A 32 -24.77 -24.61 -32.89
N LYS A 33 -25.43 -25.30 -33.83
CA LYS A 33 -25.75 -24.76 -35.16
C LYS A 33 -26.62 -23.51 -35.08
N GLU A 34 -27.64 -23.51 -34.22
CA GLU A 34 -28.51 -22.36 -34.00
C GLU A 34 -27.76 -21.16 -33.41
N LEU A 35 -26.89 -21.40 -32.42
CA LEU A 35 -26.04 -20.36 -31.82
C LEU A 35 -25.06 -19.77 -32.84
N ILE A 36 -24.36 -20.60 -33.61
CA ILE A 36 -23.44 -20.15 -34.67
C ILE A 36 -24.18 -19.24 -35.64
N LYS A 37 -25.36 -19.67 -36.11
CA LYS A 37 -26.19 -18.86 -37.02
C LYS A 37 -26.52 -17.49 -36.42
N ARG A 38 -27.11 -17.47 -35.22
CA ARG A 38 -27.54 -16.22 -34.55
C ARG A 38 -26.38 -15.27 -34.26
N LEU A 39 -25.26 -15.80 -33.77
CA LEU A 39 -24.09 -14.98 -33.46
C LEU A 39 -23.44 -14.44 -34.74
N THR A 40 -23.42 -15.22 -35.82
CA THR A 40 -22.92 -14.77 -37.13
C THR A 40 -23.82 -13.67 -37.72
N GLU A 41 -25.14 -13.84 -37.68
CA GLU A 41 -26.09 -12.79 -38.08
C GLU A 41 -25.90 -11.51 -37.25
N LYS A 42 -25.59 -11.64 -35.96
CA LYS A 42 -25.26 -10.50 -35.10
C LYS A 42 -23.94 -9.84 -35.47
N PHE A 43 -22.92 -10.64 -35.80
CA PHE A 43 -21.59 -10.17 -36.23
C PHE A 43 -21.65 -9.35 -37.52
N GLU A 44 -22.42 -9.83 -38.49
CA GLU A 44 -22.57 -9.18 -39.79
C GLU A 44 -23.65 -8.09 -39.82
N GLY A 45 -24.37 -7.88 -38.71
CA GLY A 45 -25.39 -6.83 -38.62
C GLY A 45 -26.73 -7.18 -39.29
N ASN A 46 -27.01 -8.45 -39.52
CA ASN A 46 -28.21 -8.95 -40.21
C ASN A 46 -29.32 -9.44 -39.25
N HIS A 47 -29.14 -9.30 -37.94
CA HIS A 47 -30.05 -9.86 -36.93
C HIS A 47 -31.34 -9.05 -36.70
N LYS A 48 -31.40 -7.79 -37.15
CA LYS A 48 -32.59 -6.92 -37.12
C LYS A 48 -32.38 -5.67 -37.98
N ASP A 49 -33.48 -5.02 -38.36
CA ASP A 49 -33.43 -3.76 -39.12
C ASP A 49 -32.64 -2.67 -38.38
N GLY A 50 -31.75 -2.00 -39.11
CA GLY A 50 -30.90 -0.94 -38.57
C GLY A 50 -29.71 -1.42 -37.73
N ALA A 51 -29.50 -2.73 -37.58
CA ALA A 51 -28.28 -3.25 -37.00
C ALA A 51 -27.06 -2.97 -37.90
N LYS A 52 -25.90 -2.84 -37.26
CA LYS A 52 -24.61 -2.63 -37.95
C LYS A 52 -23.67 -3.79 -37.63
N PRO A 53 -22.80 -4.18 -38.56
CA PRO A 53 -21.80 -5.22 -38.31
C PRO A 53 -20.81 -4.79 -37.24
N PHE A 54 -20.24 -5.74 -36.51
CA PHE A 54 -19.06 -5.50 -35.68
C PHE A 54 -17.90 -4.96 -36.54
N PRO A 55 -17.12 -3.95 -36.12
CA PRO A 55 -17.13 -3.29 -34.81
C PRO A 55 -18.14 -2.13 -34.65
N PHE A 56 -18.93 -1.80 -35.67
CA PHE A 56 -19.87 -0.67 -35.65
C PHE A 56 -21.22 -0.98 -34.99
N CYS A 57 -21.36 -2.15 -34.37
CA CYS A 57 -22.59 -2.60 -33.72
C CYS A 57 -23.00 -1.74 -32.50
N CYS A 58 -22.07 -1.03 -31.87
CA CYS A 58 -22.35 -0.06 -30.82
C CYS A 58 -21.27 1.03 -30.74
N THR A 59 -21.52 2.10 -29.97
CA THR A 59 -20.56 3.20 -29.81
C THR A 59 -19.22 2.70 -29.24
N HIS A 60 -19.25 1.86 -28.21
CA HIS A 60 -18.03 1.36 -27.54
C HIS A 60 -17.17 0.47 -28.45
N HIS A 61 -17.77 -0.44 -29.21
CA HIS A 61 -17.01 -1.27 -30.15
C HIS A 61 -16.50 -0.47 -31.36
N SER A 62 -17.21 0.58 -31.78
CA SER A 62 -16.74 1.37 -32.92
C SER A 62 -15.42 2.09 -32.64
N GLU A 63 -15.11 2.38 -31.36
CA GLU A 63 -13.82 2.94 -30.94
C GLU A 63 -12.63 2.00 -31.14
N LEU A 64 -12.85 0.69 -31.30
CA LEU A 64 -11.79 -0.27 -31.61
C LEU A 64 -11.06 0.10 -32.91
N THR A 65 -11.76 0.72 -33.86
CA THR A 65 -11.17 1.20 -35.12
C THR A 65 -10.09 2.27 -34.95
N LYS A 66 -10.00 2.88 -33.75
CA LYS A 66 -8.97 3.86 -33.41
C LYS A 66 -7.68 3.19 -32.91
N LEU A 67 -7.72 1.91 -32.53
CA LEU A 67 -6.55 1.17 -32.07
C LEU A 67 -5.73 0.63 -33.23
N LYS A 68 -4.40 0.66 -33.10
CA LYS A 68 -3.48 0.09 -34.11
C LYS A 68 -3.48 -1.44 -34.09
N GLU A 69 -3.72 -2.02 -32.92
CA GLU A 69 -3.67 -3.44 -32.62
C GLU A 69 -4.96 -4.16 -33.02
N PHE A 70 -6.04 -3.41 -33.30
CA PHE A 70 -7.33 -3.98 -33.67
C PHE A 70 -7.36 -4.38 -35.15
N ASN A 71 -7.71 -5.63 -35.41
CA ASN A 71 -8.02 -6.14 -36.73
C ASN A 71 -9.32 -6.94 -36.70
N ARG A 72 -10.35 -6.51 -37.44
CA ARG A 72 -11.63 -7.22 -37.53
C ARG A 72 -11.46 -8.67 -37.98
N ALA A 73 -10.47 -8.97 -38.81
CA ALA A 73 -10.22 -10.33 -39.30
C ALA A 73 -9.96 -11.33 -38.17
N ASP A 74 -9.38 -10.88 -37.05
CA ASP A 74 -9.16 -11.72 -35.86
C ASP A 74 -10.47 -12.16 -35.20
N PHE A 75 -11.58 -11.50 -35.51
CA PHE A 75 -12.89 -11.74 -34.89
C PHE A 75 -13.86 -12.53 -35.77
N VAL A 76 -13.49 -12.87 -37.01
CA VAL A 76 -14.38 -13.58 -37.95
C VAL A 76 -14.78 -14.97 -37.42
N GLY A 77 -13.88 -15.66 -36.71
CA GLY A 77 -14.18 -16.95 -36.07
C GLY A 77 -14.86 -16.87 -34.69
N VAL A 78 -15.00 -15.66 -34.12
CA VAL A 78 -15.51 -15.48 -32.75
C VAL A 78 -16.96 -15.93 -32.57
N PRO A 79 -17.89 -15.75 -33.54
CA PRO A 79 -19.24 -16.30 -33.42
C PRO A 79 -19.26 -17.82 -33.15
N GLU A 80 -18.44 -18.59 -33.87
CA GLU A 80 -18.34 -20.03 -33.69
C GLU A 80 -17.66 -20.39 -32.36
N MET A 81 -16.54 -19.73 -32.06
CA MET A 81 -15.83 -19.88 -30.79
C MET A 81 -16.75 -19.66 -29.59
N VAL A 82 -17.57 -18.60 -29.60
CA VAL A 82 -18.50 -18.31 -28.50
C VAL A 82 -19.63 -19.33 -28.42
N ALA A 83 -20.16 -19.78 -29.56
CA ALA A 83 -21.13 -20.87 -29.58
C ALA A 83 -20.56 -22.15 -28.94
N ARG A 84 -19.30 -22.50 -29.25
CA ARG A 84 -18.59 -23.62 -28.62
C ARG A 84 -18.42 -23.41 -27.11
N LYS A 85 -17.98 -22.23 -26.66
CA LYS A 85 -17.88 -21.87 -25.24
C LYS A 85 -19.19 -22.12 -24.49
N ILE A 86 -20.33 -21.72 -25.06
CA ILE A 86 -21.66 -21.95 -24.47
C ILE A 86 -21.93 -23.46 -24.32
N ILE A 87 -21.71 -24.23 -25.39
CA ILE A 87 -21.96 -25.68 -25.38
C ILE A 87 -21.01 -26.42 -24.44
N TYR A 88 -19.74 -26.02 -24.39
CA TYR A 88 -18.75 -26.63 -23.51
C TYR A 88 -19.07 -26.35 -22.05
N THR A 89 -19.42 -25.12 -21.68
CA THR A 89 -19.86 -24.79 -20.31
C THR A 89 -21.12 -25.55 -19.93
N ASN A 90 -22.11 -25.65 -20.82
CA ASN A 90 -23.33 -26.41 -20.53
C ASN A 90 -23.04 -27.92 -20.34
N SER A 91 -22.18 -28.50 -21.18
CA SER A 91 -21.75 -29.90 -21.05
C SER A 91 -20.96 -30.12 -19.77
N HIS A 92 -20.10 -29.17 -19.41
CA HIS A 92 -19.33 -29.20 -18.18
C HIS A 92 -20.23 -29.20 -16.94
N ILE A 93 -21.27 -28.35 -16.91
CA ILE A 93 -22.27 -28.33 -15.85
C ILE A 93 -22.98 -29.69 -15.75
N LYS A 94 -23.45 -30.24 -16.87
CA LYS A 94 -24.11 -31.56 -16.89
C LYS A 94 -23.21 -32.67 -16.36
N ASN A 95 -21.93 -32.66 -16.69
CA ASN A 95 -21.00 -33.69 -16.25
C ASN A 95 -20.61 -33.59 -14.77
N ASN A 96 -20.63 -32.38 -14.19
CA ASN A 96 -20.05 -32.16 -12.87
C ASN A 96 -21.09 -31.82 -11.78
N HIS A 97 -22.36 -31.62 -12.12
CA HIS A 97 -23.38 -31.16 -11.16
C HIS A 97 -23.61 -32.11 -9.97
N ARG A 98 -23.27 -33.40 -10.09
CA ARG A 98 -23.41 -34.41 -9.02
C ARG A 98 -22.18 -34.56 -8.14
N SER A 99 -21.03 -34.05 -8.56
CA SER A 99 -19.78 -34.15 -7.79
C SER A 99 -19.91 -33.45 -6.43
N GLU A 100 -19.15 -33.90 -5.43
CA GLU A 100 -19.01 -33.19 -4.16
C GLU A 100 -18.34 -31.82 -4.34
N THR A 101 -17.44 -31.72 -5.33
CA THR A 101 -16.71 -30.51 -5.70
C THR A 101 -17.41 -29.68 -6.78
N TYR A 102 -18.67 -30.00 -7.12
CA TYR A 102 -19.40 -29.43 -8.27
C TYR A 102 -19.27 -27.90 -8.36
N TYR A 103 -19.41 -27.21 -7.23
CA TYR A 103 -19.45 -25.76 -7.21
C TYR A 103 -18.12 -25.21 -7.70
N LYS A 104 -17.00 -25.63 -7.11
CA LYS A 104 -15.66 -25.18 -7.49
C LYS A 104 -15.33 -25.56 -8.92
N ASP A 105 -15.61 -26.81 -9.30
CA ASP A 105 -15.27 -27.31 -10.64
C ASP A 105 -15.99 -26.53 -11.74
N ILE A 106 -17.28 -26.28 -11.55
CA ILE A 106 -18.11 -25.55 -12.51
C ILE A 106 -17.73 -24.06 -12.52
N THR A 107 -17.55 -23.43 -11.35
CA THR A 107 -17.20 -22.00 -11.30
C THR A 107 -15.81 -21.73 -11.86
N ASP A 108 -14.83 -22.61 -11.61
CA ASP A 108 -13.48 -22.49 -12.19
C ASP A 108 -13.53 -22.57 -13.73
N TYR A 109 -14.37 -23.44 -14.28
CA TYR A 109 -14.54 -23.57 -15.73
C TYR A 109 -15.22 -22.33 -16.33
N ILE A 110 -16.21 -21.77 -15.63
CA ILE A 110 -16.85 -20.51 -16.04
C ILE A 110 -15.84 -19.36 -15.97
N ASP A 111 -15.04 -19.24 -14.91
CA ASP A 111 -13.96 -18.24 -14.79
C ASP A 111 -12.98 -18.34 -15.96
N TYR A 112 -12.50 -19.54 -16.26
CA TYR A 112 -11.65 -19.83 -17.42
C TYR A 112 -12.30 -19.41 -18.74
N THR A 113 -13.60 -19.74 -18.90
CA THR A 113 -14.34 -19.40 -20.10
C THR A 113 -14.54 -17.90 -20.24
N VAL A 114 -14.81 -17.18 -19.15
CA VAL A 114 -14.94 -15.71 -19.17
C VAL A 114 -13.61 -15.04 -19.53
N GLU A 115 -12.50 -15.49 -18.95
CA GLU A 115 -11.15 -15.01 -19.28
C GLU A 115 -10.85 -15.18 -20.77
N SER A 116 -11.31 -16.28 -21.37
CA SER A 116 -11.10 -16.55 -22.80
C SER A 116 -11.80 -15.60 -23.77
N PHE A 117 -12.71 -14.73 -23.31
CA PHE A 117 -13.29 -13.68 -24.16
C PHE A 117 -12.30 -12.54 -24.45
N GLY A 118 -11.17 -12.50 -23.75
CA GLY A 118 -10.18 -11.44 -23.86
C GLY A 118 -10.68 -10.13 -23.26
N GLN A 119 -10.00 -9.04 -23.60
CA GLN A 119 -10.24 -7.71 -23.07
C GLN A 119 -10.32 -6.69 -24.19
N MET A 120 -11.30 -5.81 -24.12
CA MET A 120 -11.42 -4.68 -25.03
C MET A 120 -10.91 -3.40 -24.34
N PRO A 121 -10.26 -2.48 -25.06
CA PRO A 121 -9.86 -1.19 -24.51
C PRO A 121 -11.05 -0.40 -23.95
N GLY A 122 -10.77 0.44 -22.95
CA GLY A 122 -11.78 1.26 -22.30
C GLY A 122 -12.79 0.42 -21.51
N ASN A 123 -14.05 0.86 -21.49
CA ASN A 123 -15.15 0.16 -20.82
C ASN A 123 -16.01 -0.66 -21.81
N ALA A 124 -15.45 -1.01 -22.98
CA ALA A 124 -16.16 -1.82 -23.96
C ALA A 124 -16.27 -3.28 -23.48
N GLU A 125 -17.43 -3.89 -23.66
CA GLU A 125 -17.61 -5.29 -23.34
C GLU A 125 -16.85 -6.19 -24.34
N PRO A 126 -16.19 -7.28 -23.90
CA PRO A 126 -15.73 -8.31 -24.83
C PRO A 126 -16.86 -8.84 -25.72
N LEU A 127 -16.57 -9.11 -26.99
CA LEU A 127 -17.58 -9.46 -27.97
C LEU A 127 -18.36 -10.73 -27.54
N TYR A 128 -19.68 -10.58 -27.36
CA TYR A 128 -20.64 -11.61 -26.94
C TYR A 128 -20.54 -12.13 -25.50
N LEU A 129 -19.83 -11.45 -24.60
CA LEU A 129 -19.79 -11.87 -23.19
C LEU A 129 -21.20 -11.88 -22.55
N SER A 130 -22.02 -10.87 -22.82
CA SER A 130 -23.42 -10.82 -22.38
C SER A 130 -24.27 -11.95 -22.98
N ASP A 131 -24.07 -12.30 -24.25
CA ASP A 131 -24.79 -13.41 -24.89
C ASP A 131 -24.40 -14.73 -24.22
N TYR A 132 -23.12 -14.95 -23.92
CA TYR A 132 -22.66 -16.11 -23.16
C TYR A 132 -23.38 -16.24 -21.82
N PHE A 133 -23.40 -15.17 -21.01
CA PHE A 133 -24.09 -15.21 -19.72
C PHE A 133 -25.60 -15.43 -19.88
N PHE A 134 -26.22 -14.81 -20.89
CA PHE A 134 -27.64 -15.02 -21.18
C PHE A 134 -27.94 -16.49 -21.48
N TYR A 135 -27.22 -17.10 -22.42
CA TYR A 135 -27.47 -18.49 -22.82
C TYR A 135 -27.13 -19.49 -21.74
N ILE A 136 -26.04 -19.32 -20.99
CA ILE A 136 -25.71 -20.23 -19.89
C ILE A 136 -26.72 -20.13 -18.75
N THR A 137 -27.20 -18.93 -18.42
CA THR A 137 -28.27 -18.74 -17.43
C THR A 137 -29.53 -19.48 -17.89
N ASP A 138 -29.96 -19.24 -19.12
CA ASP A 138 -31.18 -19.83 -19.68
C ASP A 138 -31.11 -21.36 -19.77
N LEU A 139 -29.98 -21.92 -20.23
CA LEU A 139 -29.75 -23.38 -20.26
C LEU A 139 -29.77 -23.98 -18.86
N LEU A 140 -29.18 -23.30 -17.88
CA LEU A 140 -29.16 -23.75 -16.48
C LEU A 140 -30.56 -23.68 -15.85
N GLU A 141 -31.33 -22.62 -16.10
CA GLU A 141 -32.71 -22.47 -15.60
C GLU A 141 -33.61 -23.61 -16.07
N ARG A 142 -33.54 -23.93 -17.37
CA ARG A 142 -34.30 -25.02 -18.01
C ARG A 142 -33.79 -26.41 -17.65
N ASN A 143 -32.58 -26.52 -17.08
CA ASN A 143 -32.04 -27.81 -16.69
C ASN A 143 -32.85 -28.42 -15.53
N THR A 144 -33.38 -29.62 -15.76
CA THR A 144 -34.19 -30.40 -14.82
C THR A 144 -33.40 -31.44 -14.03
N GLU A 145 -32.16 -31.73 -14.43
CA GLU A 145 -31.29 -32.74 -13.81
C GLU A 145 -30.49 -32.16 -12.63
N VAL A 146 -30.13 -30.88 -12.69
CA VAL A 146 -29.41 -30.20 -11.62
C VAL A 146 -30.32 -29.97 -10.42
N GLU A 147 -29.90 -30.51 -9.26
CA GLU A 147 -30.58 -30.32 -7.98
C GLU A 147 -30.87 -28.84 -7.69
N LYS A 148 -32.09 -28.53 -7.24
CA LYS A 148 -32.60 -27.14 -7.08
C LYS A 148 -31.67 -26.24 -6.27
N GLY A 149 -31.13 -26.72 -5.14
CA GLY A 149 -30.21 -25.95 -4.30
C GLY A 149 -28.89 -25.62 -5.01
N ARG A 150 -28.31 -26.62 -5.69
CA ARG A 150 -27.09 -26.45 -6.49
C ARG A 150 -27.31 -25.50 -7.66
N LYS A 151 -28.43 -25.63 -8.36
CA LYS A 151 -28.84 -24.76 -9.48
C LYS A 151 -28.94 -23.30 -9.03
N ASN A 152 -29.66 -23.02 -7.95
CA ASN A 152 -29.82 -21.66 -7.43
C ASN A 152 -28.48 -21.01 -7.10
N ARG A 153 -27.56 -21.77 -6.47
CA ARG A 153 -26.22 -21.27 -6.13
C ARG A 153 -25.38 -20.93 -7.36
N LEU A 154 -25.49 -21.71 -8.44
CA LEU A 154 -24.81 -21.41 -9.71
C LEU A 154 -25.44 -20.20 -10.42
N LEU A 155 -26.77 -20.04 -10.36
CA LEU A 155 -27.46 -18.85 -10.89
C LEU A 155 -27.06 -17.58 -10.13
N GLU A 156 -26.92 -17.64 -8.81
CA GLU A 156 -26.41 -16.54 -7.98
C GLU A 156 -24.99 -16.15 -8.40
N PHE A 157 -24.12 -17.13 -8.64
CA PHE A 157 -22.76 -16.89 -9.15
C PHE A 157 -22.76 -16.18 -10.52
N LEU A 158 -23.55 -16.65 -11.48
CA LEU A 158 -23.69 -16.00 -12.80
C LEU A 158 -24.29 -14.59 -12.71
N LYS A 159 -25.20 -14.36 -11.76
CA LYS A 159 -25.76 -13.03 -11.48
C LYS A 159 -24.70 -12.09 -10.92
N ALA A 160 -23.88 -12.55 -9.96
CA ALA A 160 -22.81 -11.76 -9.36
C ALA A 160 -21.74 -11.30 -10.38
N TYR A 161 -21.55 -12.05 -11.48
CA TYR A 161 -20.70 -11.63 -12.60
C TYR A 161 -21.27 -10.43 -13.38
N ARG A 162 -22.59 -10.38 -13.55
CA ARG A 162 -23.28 -9.34 -14.35
C ARG A 162 -23.63 -8.11 -13.56
N THR A 163 -23.92 -8.29 -12.28
CA THR A 163 -24.07 -7.20 -11.31
C THR A 163 -22.89 -7.31 -10.38
N PRO A 164 -21.79 -6.55 -10.60
CA PRO A 164 -20.85 -6.35 -9.53
C PRO A 164 -21.69 -5.80 -8.39
N THR A 165 -21.98 -6.62 -7.38
CA THR A 165 -22.34 -6.08 -6.08
C THR A 165 -21.23 -5.11 -5.75
N GLU A 166 -21.53 -4.07 -5.00
CA GLU A 166 -20.52 -3.30 -4.29
C GLU A 166 -19.81 -4.25 -3.31
N THR A 167 -19.09 -5.25 -3.82
CA THR A 167 -17.94 -5.81 -3.17
C THR A 167 -17.12 -4.57 -2.86
N PRO A 168 -16.92 -4.24 -1.56
CA PRO A 168 -16.17 -3.06 -1.21
C PRO A 168 -14.85 -3.26 -1.92
N LYS A 169 -14.63 -2.47 -2.99
CA LYS A 169 -13.45 -2.55 -3.83
C LYS A 169 -12.33 -2.61 -2.85
N THR A 170 -11.67 -3.76 -2.80
CA THR A 170 -10.59 -3.98 -1.86
C THR A 170 -9.47 -3.12 -2.38
N ASP A 171 -9.51 -1.85 -1.99
CA ASP A 171 -8.55 -0.86 -2.39
C ASP A 171 -7.29 -1.24 -1.63
N LEU A 172 -6.32 -1.77 -2.37
CA LEU A 172 -5.01 -2.11 -1.86
C LEU A 172 -4.42 -0.93 -1.06
N ASN A 173 -4.71 0.32 -1.44
CA ASN A 173 -4.29 1.49 -0.69
C ASN A 173 -5.01 1.62 0.65
N VAL A 174 -6.29 1.26 0.73
CA VAL A 174 -7.05 1.21 1.99
C VAL A 174 -6.51 0.12 2.90
N LEU A 175 -6.19 -1.07 2.39
CA LEU A 175 -5.59 -2.14 3.19
C LEU A 175 -4.19 -1.77 3.66
N TYR A 176 -3.34 -1.30 2.74
CA TYR A 176 -1.98 -0.87 3.04
C TYR A 176 -1.98 0.26 4.08
N SER A 177 -2.80 1.30 3.88
CA SER A 177 -2.91 2.40 4.85
C SER A 177 -3.46 1.95 6.19
N THR A 178 -4.37 0.96 6.23
CA THR A 178 -4.88 0.38 7.48
C THR A 178 -3.77 -0.35 8.23
N TYR A 179 -2.98 -1.19 7.54
CA TYR A 179 -1.83 -1.87 8.12
C TYR A 179 -0.75 -0.89 8.61
N GLN A 180 -0.41 0.11 7.80
CA GLN A 180 0.56 1.15 8.16
C GLN A 180 0.12 1.97 9.37
N LYS A 181 -1.18 2.25 9.53
CA LYS A 181 -1.70 2.89 10.74
C LYS A 181 -1.48 2.02 11.97
N TRP A 182 -1.79 0.72 11.88
CA TRP A 182 -1.54 -0.22 12.97
C TRP A 182 -0.04 -0.29 13.33
N LEU A 183 0.83 -0.42 12.33
CA LEU A 183 2.28 -0.50 12.50
C LEU A 183 2.86 0.74 13.22
N LYS A 184 2.29 1.93 12.98
CA LYS A 184 2.67 3.20 13.63
C LYS A 184 2.10 3.39 15.04
N VAL A 185 1.06 2.65 15.40
CA VAL A 185 0.37 2.76 16.70
C VAL A 185 0.89 1.70 17.67
N PHE A 186 1.20 0.50 17.19
CA PHE A 186 1.76 -0.55 18.03
C PHE A 186 3.13 -0.13 18.60
N PRO A 187 3.41 -0.36 19.89
CA PRO A 187 4.57 0.22 20.59
C PRO A 187 5.85 -0.58 20.36
N PHE A 188 6.29 -0.69 19.10
CA PHE A 188 7.52 -1.39 18.75
C PHE A 188 8.80 -0.72 19.29
N GLU A 189 8.71 0.53 19.78
CA GLU A 189 9.83 1.23 20.40
C GLU A 189 10.18 0.68 21.79
N ILE A 190 9.31 -0.13 22.40
CA ILE A 190 9.61 -0.81 23.67
C ILE A 190 10.62 -1.93 23.39
N SER A 191 11.66 -2.03 24.22
CA SER A 191 12.82 -2.90 24.02
C SER A 191 12.43 -4.34 23.69
N PHE A 192 11.46 -4.92 24.40
CA PHE A 192 11.03 -6.30 24.18
C PHE A 192 10.12 -6.52 22.95
N PHE A 193 9.66 -5.47 22.28
CA PHE A 193 8.97 -5.54 20.99
C PHE A 193 9.86 -5.12 19.81
N SER A 194 10.95 -4.38 20.07
CA SER A 194 11.79 -3.75 19.05
C SER A 194 12.32 -4.72 17.99
N THR A 195 12.66 -5.94 18.39
CA THR A 195 13.16 -7.00 17.50
C THR A 195 12.11 -7.51 16.51
N LEU A 196 10.82 -7.31 16.79
CA LEU A 196 9.71 -7.73 15.92
C LEU A 196 9.42 -6.71 14.82
N LYS A 197 9.78 -5.44 15.00
CA LYS A 197 9.47 -4.35 14.06
C LYS A 197 9.94 -4.66 12.63
N PRO A 198 11.18 -5.13 12.38
CA PRO A 198 11.64 -5.41 11.02
C PRO A 198 10.85 -6.52 10.33
N HIS A 199 10.32 -7.48 11.10
CA HIS A 199 9.49 -8.56 10.56
C HIS A 199 8.15 -8.01 10.05
N PHE A 200 7.49 -7.18 10.85
CA PHE A 200 6.19 -6.58 10.49
C PHE A 200 6.30 -5.46 9.45
N GLU A 201 7.43 -4.75 9.36
CA GLU A 201 7.67 -3.77 8.28
C GLU A 201 7.79 -4.42 6.90
N LYS A 202 8.29 -5.66 6.85
CA LYS A 202 8.52 -6.41 5.60
C LYS A 202 7.33 -7.27 5.18
N GLN A 203 6.36 -7.46 6.07
CA GLN A 203 5.18 -8.27 5.80
C GLN A 203 3.95 -7.41 5.61
N LEU A 204 3.11 -7.81 4.67
CA LEU A 204 1.81 -7.19 4.44
C LEU A 204 0.74 -8.31 4.44
N PRO A 205 0.07 -8.56 5.57
CA PRO A 205 -0.91 -9.64 5.70
C PRO A 205 -2.25 -9.24 5.05
N ILE A 206 -2.23 -8.93 3.75
CA ILE A 206 -3.42 -8.51 2.99
C ILE A 206 -4.11 -9.68 2.29
N LEU A 207 -3.48 -10.84 2.27
CA LEU A 207 -4.01 -12.07 1.69
C LEU A 207 -4.86 -12.80 2.72
N ASN A 208 -6.09 -13.11 2.35
CA ASN A 208 -7.04 -13.87 3.14
C ASN A 208 -7.07 -15.32 2.65
N GLY A 209 -6.46 -16.22 3.43
CA GLY A 209 -6.47 -17.65 3.19
C GLY A 209 -5.36 -18.14 2.24
N LYS A 210 -5.40 -19.44 1.94
CA LYS A 210 -4.46 -20.08 1.02
C LYS A 210 -4.84 -19.76 -0.43
N PRO A 211 -3.87 -19.59 -1.34
CA PRO A 211 -4.16 -19.46 -2.77
C PRO A 211 -4.97 -20.66 -3.26
N GLU A 212 -6.07 -20.40 -3.96
CA GLU A 212 -6.84 -21.44 -4.65
C GLU A 212 -6.47 -21.40 -6.13
N THR A 213 -5.88 -22.48 -6.64
CA THR A 213 -5.56 -22.59 -8.06
C THR A 213 -6.81 -22.99 -8.84
N ASN A 214 -7.11 -22.22 -9.89
CA ASN A 214 -8.08 -22.63 -10.90
C ASN A 214 -7.43 -23.72 -11.75
N LYS A 215 -8.04 -24.92 -11.76
CA LYS A 215 -7.44 -26.10 -12.41
C LYS A 215 -7.38 -26.02 -13.94
N TYR A 216 -8.14 -25.11 -14.57
CA TYR A 216 -8.16 -24.93 -16.03
C TYR A 216 -7.20 -23.86 -16.51
N THR A 217 -6.99 -22.79 -15.73
CA THR A 217 -6.04 -21.72 -16.08
C THR A 217 -4.66 -21.93 -15.47
N GLY A 218 -4.55 -22.70 -14.39
CA GLY A 218 -3.34 -22.80 -13.56
C GLY A 218 -3.08 -21.53 -12.72
N ILE A 219 -3.96 -20.54 -12.78
CA ILE A 219 -3.80 -19.27 -12.06
C ILE A 219 -4.29 -19.44 -10.62
N ALA A 220 -3.45 -19.03 -9.67
CA ALA A 220 -3.80 -18.99 -8.26
C ALA A 220 -4.56 -17.69 -7.93
N LYS A 221 -5.82 -17.83 -7.50
CA LYS A 221 -6.65 -16.72 -7.04
C LYS A 221 -6.50 -16.63 -5.51
N VAL A 222 -5.97 -15.52 -5.03
CA VAL A 222 -5.91 -15.23 -3.59
C VAL A 222 -6.96 -14.19 -3.27
N LYS A 223 -7.83 -14.49 -2.31
CA LYS A 223 -8.76 -13.48 -1.81
C LYS A 223 -7.97 -12.48 -0.99
N MET A 224 -8.18 -11.20 -1.24
CA MET A 224 -7.65 -10.18 -0.33
C MET A 224 -8.60 -9.99 0.85
N HIS A 225 -8.06 -9.54 1.98
CA HIS A 225 -8.88 -9.11 3.10
C HIS A 225 -9.74 -7.91 2.70
N THR A 226 -10.98 -7.85 3.16
CA THR A 226 -11.70 -6.57 3.24
C THR A 226 -11.08 -5.73 4.36
N LYS A 227 -11.30 -4.40 4.38
CA LYS A 227 -10.86 -3.53 5.48
C LYS A 227 -11.31 -4.07 6.85
N GLY A 228 -12.56 -4.50 6.97
CA GLY A 228 -13.10 -5.07 8.21
C GLY A 228 -12.34 -6.32 8.64
N SER A 229 -12.20 -7.30 7.74
CA SER A 229 -11.48 -8.54 8.07
C SER A 229 -10.00 -8.31 8.38
N LEU A 230 -9.35 -7.32 7.75
CA LEU A 230 -7.97 -6.96 8.09
C LEU A 230 -7.89 -6.36 9.50
N ILE A 231 -8.87 -5.53 9.89
CA ILE A 231 -8.93 -4.99 11.26
C ILE A 231 -9.05 -6.13 12.28
N ASP A 232 -9.91 -7.11 12.03
CA ASP A 232 -10.06 -8.27 12.92
C ASP A 232 -8.76 -9.06 13.08
N VAL A 233 -8.04 -9.29 11.97
CA VAL A 233 -6.71 -9.92 11.99
C VAL A 233 -5.72 -9.10 12.81
N LEU A 234 -5.69 -7.78 12.63
CA LEU A 234 -4.78 -6.90 13.38
C LEU A 234 -5.13 -6.81 14.86
N LEU A 235 -6.41 -6.85 15.23
CA LEU A 235 -6.87 -6.93 16.61
C LEU A 235 -6.41 -8.23 17.28
N ASN A 236 -6.61 -9.36 16.60
CA ASN A 236 -6.16 -10.66 17.10
C ASN A 236 -4.64 -10.72 17.21
N LEU A 237 -3.91 -10.21 16.22
CA LEU A 237 -2.45 -10.12 16.25
C LEU A 237 -1.97 -9.26 17.43
N THR A 238 -2.60 -8.10 17.64
CA THR A 238 -2.28 -7.21 18.78
C THR A 238 -2.48 -7.95 20.10
N ASN A 239 -3.64 -8.59 20.29
CA ASN A 239 -3.95 -9.33 21.51
C ASN A 239 -2.95 -10.48 21.74
N ASN A 240 -2.61 -11.23 20.68
CA ASN A 240 -1.63 -12.31 20.76
C ASN A 240 -0.24 -11.80 21.15
N LEU A 241 0.23 -10.71 20.55
CA LEU A 241 1.54 -10.12 20.90
C LEU A 241 1.57 -9.66 22.36
N LEU A 242 0.54 -8.94 22.81
CA LEU A 242 0.48 -8.42 24.18
C LEU A 242 0.34 -9.53 25.24
N THR A 243 -0.38 -10.61 24.94
CA THR A 243 -0.56 -11.74 25.86
C THR A 243 0.68 -12.62 25.93
N GLN A 244 1.39 -12.82 24.81
CA GLN A 244 2.59 -13.67 24.78
C GLN A 244 3.84 -12.95 25.31
N ILE A 245 3.96 -11.64 25.06
CA ILE A 245 5.14 -10.84 25.39
C ILE A 245 4.70 -9.74 26.36
N ASN A 246 4.82 -10.04 27.64
CA ASN A 246 4.50 -9.12 28.73
C ASN A 246 5.54 -9.25 29.86
N THR A 247 5.51 -8.30 30.79
CA THR A 247 6.48 -8.21 31.89
C THR A 247 6.47 -9.42 32.81
N THR A 248 5.31 -10.07 33.02
CA THR A 248 5.20 -11.32 33.80
C THR A 248 5.96 -12.45 33.09
N THR A 249 5.67 -12.68 31.81
CA THR A 249 6.36 -13.70 31.01
C THR A 249 7.87 -13.46 30.92
N LEU A 250 8.29 -12.19 30.82
CA LEU A 250 9.71 -11.82 30.80
C LEU A 250 10.39 -12.09 32.14
N TYR A 251 9.71 -11.79 33.25
CA TYR A 251 10.21 -12.08 34.59
C TYR A 251 10.37 -13.59 34.81
N GLU A 252 9.33 -14.36 34.51
CA GLU A 252 9.33 -15.84 34.65
C GLU A 252 10.43 -16.51 33.82
N LYS A 253 10.76 -15.95 32.65
CA LYS A 253 11.82 -16.45 31.77
C LYS A 253 13.22 -15.93 32.11
N GLY A 254 13.36 -15.07 33.13
CA GLY A 254 14.63 -14.44 33.48
C GLY A 254 15.14 -13.43 32.42
N LEU A 255 14.24 -12.93 31.56
CA LEU A 255 14.54 -11.99 30.47
C LEU A 255 14.27 -10.53 30.86
N LEU A 256 13.74 -10.27 32.06
CA LEU A 256 13.54 -8.92 32.59
C LEU A 256 14.84 -8.36 33.19
N THR A 257 15.80 -8.01 32.35
CA THR A 257 17.16 -7.62 32.76
C THR A 257 17.29 -6.17 33.24
N GLU A 258 16.48 -5.24 32.71
CA GLU A 258 16.55 -3.80 33.02
C GLU A 258 15.17 -3.23 33.42
N PRO A 259 14.59 -3.64 34.57
CA PRO A 259 13.20 -3.31 34.92
C PRO A 259 12.92 -1.80 35.02
N GLN A 260 13.88 -0.99 35.49
CA GLN A 260 13.70 0.47 35.57
C GLN A 260 13.66 1.14 34.20
N LYS A 261 14.50 0.69 33.27
CA LYS A 261 14.50 1.15 31.88
C LYS A 261 13.21 0.76 31.17
N ILE A 262 12.77 -0.49 31.35
CA ILE A 262 11.50 -0.97 30.80
C ILE A 262 10.31 -0.18 31.36
N LYS A 263 10.31 0.11 32.67
CA LYS A 263 9.29 0.95 33.29
C LYS A 263 9.27 2.35 32.66
N LEU A 264 10.44 2.97 32.45
CA LEU A 264 10.52 4.27 31.76
C LEU A 264 9.97 4.18 30.32
N GLU A 265 10.34 3.15 29.56
CA GLU A 265 9.83 2.94 28.19
C GLU A 265 8.31 2.84 28.15
N LEU A 266 7.69 2.13 29.11
CA LEU A 266 6.24 2.00 29.22
C LEU A 266 5.57 3.37 29.45
N VAL A 267 6.05 4.13 30.44
CA VAL A 267 5.51 5.47 30.77
C VAL A 267 5.67 6.43 29.60
N LEU A 268 6.81 6.40 28.90
CA LEU A 268 7.04 7.22 27.71
C LEU A 268 6.10 6.86 26.56
N ASN A 269 5.85 5.56 26.34
CA ASN A 269 4.94 5.12 25.27
C ASN A 269 3.47 5.39 25.60
N GLU A 270 3.05 5.24 26.86
CA GLU A 270 1.73 5.67 27.33
C GLU A 270 1.52 7.18 27.07
N ARG A 271 2.51 8.01 27.40
CA ARG A 271 2.47 9.46 27.11
C ARG A 271 2.30 9.73 25.62
N LYS A 272 3.09 9.07 24.77
CA LYS A 272 2.98 9.19 23.30
C LYS A 272 1.58 8.79 22.81
N MET A 273 0.99 7.73 23.36
CA MET A 273 -0.35 7.30 23.00
C MET A 273 -1.42 8.33 23.39
N LYS A 274 -1.38 8.84 24.63
CA LYS A 274 -2.32 9.88 25.10
C LYS A 274 -2.22 11.16 24.27
N LEU A 275 -1.01 11.59 23.92
CA LEU A 275 -0.79 12.74 23.04
C LEU A 275 -1.34 12.53 21.63
N LYS A 276 -1.21 11.31 21.06
CA LYS A 276 -1.80 10.95 19.76
C LYS A 276 -3.33 10.92 19.80
N GLN A 277 -3.93 10.43 20.90
CA GLN A 277 -5.38 10.44 21.11
C GLN A 277 -5.93 11.87 21.26
N GLY A 278 -5.13 12.76 21.83
CA GLY A 278 -5.50 14.14 22.09
C GLY A 278 -6.40 14.30 23.32
N TYR A 279 -6.74 15.55 23.60
CA TYR A 279 -7.64 15.94 24.68
C TYR A 279 -8.93 16.46 24.06
N VAL A 280 -10.06 15.86 24.40
CA VAL A 280 -11.36 16.18 23.80
C VAL A 280 -12.37 16.54 24.89
N ASN A 281 -13.21 17.54 24.60
CA ASN A 281 -14.28 17.94 25.50
C ASN A 281 -15.58 18.22 24.73
N SER A 282 -16.68 17.64 25.22
CA SER A 282 -18.02 17.72 24.64
C SER A 282 -18.92 18.81 25.25
N SER A 283 -18.36 19.75 26.02
CA SER A 283 -19.10 20.90 26.53
C SER A 283 -19.71 21.72 25.40
N LYS A 284 -20.90 22.29 25.60
CA LYS A 284 -21.60 23.10 24.59
C LYS A 284 -21.01 24.52 24.46
N ASP A 285 -20.45 25.03 25.55
CA ASP A 285 -19.81 26.35 25.60
C ASP A 285 -18.34 26.27 25.15
N GLU A 286 -17.97 27.05 24.13
CA GLU A 286 -16.65 27.00 23.49
C GLU A 286 -15.51 27.37 24.45
N GLU A 287 -15.67 28.41 25.27
CA GLU A 287 -14.64 28.85 26.21
C GLU A 287 -14.39 27.77 27.29
N GLN A 288 -15.46 27.15 27.79
CA GLN A 288 -15.38 26.04 28.72
C GLN A 288 -14.73 24.80 28.10
N ARG A 289 -14.89 24.54 26.79
CA ARG A 289 -14.23 23.41 26.11
C ARG A 289 -12.71 23.57 26.17
N TYR A 290 -12.17 24.71 25.75
CA TYR A 290 -10.72 24.94 25.75
C TYR A 290 -10.15 24.92 27.17
N ARG A 291 -10.83 25.56 28.14
CA ARG A 291 -10.40 25.56 29.55
C ARG A 291 -10.36 24.15 30.15
N LYS A 292 -11.36 23.30 29.85
CA LYS A 292 -11.38 21.90 30.32
C LYS A 292 -10.29 21.06 29.69
N ILE A 293 -10.04 21.22 28.39
CA ILE A 293 -8.93 20.57 27.68
C ILE A 293 -7.59 20.92 28.35
N LEU A 294 -7.32 22.21 28.58
CA LEU A 294 -6.07 22.66 29.21
C LEU A 294 -5.94 22.13 30.64
N LYS A 295 -7.03 22.12 31.41
CA LYS A 295 -7.01 21.60 32.79
C LYS A 295 -6.67 20.11 32.83
N GLU A 296 -7.22 19.32 31.90
CA GLU A 296 -6.88 17.89 31.77
C GLU A 296 -5.41 17.72 31.37
N TRP A 297 -4.93 18.48 30.38
CA TRP A 297 -3.53 18.44 29.97
C TRP A 297 -2.57 18.79 31.11
N PHE A 298 -2.82 19.87 31.87
CA PHE A 298 -1.99 20.25 33.01
C PHE A 298 -1.94 19.17 34.10
N ALA A 299 -3.07 18.52 34.39
CA ALA A 299 -3.12 17.44 35.39
C ALA A 299 -2.31 16.22 34.91
N ASP A 300 -2.42 15.91 33.62
CA ASP A 300 -1.71 14.80 32.99
C ASP A 300 -0.18 15.04 32.92
N GLU A 301 0.26 16.26 32.59
CA GLU A 301 1.69 16.63 32.63
C GLU A 301 2.29 16.49 34.03
N LYS A 302 1.58 16.98 35.06
CA LYS A 302 2.02 16.83 36.45
C LYS A 302 2.19 15.36 36.82
N ARG A 303 1.18 14.54 36.53
CA ARG A 303 1.23 13.09 36.79
C ARG A 303 2.39 12.42 36.06
N PHE A 304 2.61 12.75 34.80
CA PHE A 304 3.73 12.22 34.03
C PHE A 304 5.08 12.56 34.68
N ILE A 305 5.29 13.84 35.06
CA ILE A 305 6.51 14.29 35.75
C ILE A 305 6.69 13.54 37.07
N ASP A 306 5.64 13.40 37.87
CA ASP A 306 5.67 12.70 39.15
C ASP A 306 6.05 11.23 38.98
N GLU A 307 5.60 10.58 37.90
CA GLU A 307 5.88 9.18 37.60
C GLU A 307 7.31 8.96 37.07
N VAL A 308 7.81 9.82 36.18
CA VAL A 308 9.16 9.66 35.60
C VAL A 308 10.28 10.12 36.52
N THR A 309 10.05 11.11 37.38
CA THR A 309 11.07 11.68 38.28
C THR A 309 11.81 10.63 39.13
N PRO A 310 11.13 9.73 39.86
CA PRO A 310 11.82 8.70 40.65
C PRO A 310 12.57 7.69 39.78
N ILE A 311 12.08 7.40 38.57
CA ILE A 311 12.70 6.46 37.64
C ILE A 311 14.01 7.04 37.09
N VAL A 312 13.97 8.29 36.62
CA VAL A 312 15.14 8.98 36.05
C VAL A 312 16.23 9.18 37.10
N LYS A 313 15.86 9.47 38.36
CA LYS A 313 16.83 9.56 39.47
C LYS A 313 17.50 8.23 39.81
N ALA A 314 16.80 7.11 39.58
CA ALA A 314 17.31 5.76 39.86
C ALA A 314 18.13 5.18 38.71
N LEU A 315 17.98 5.72 37.49
CA LEU A 315 18.80 5.37 36.35
C LEU A 315 20.17 6.07 36.45
N PRO A 316 21.25 5.48 35.90
CA PRO A 316 22.51 6.20 35.76
C PRO A 316 22.27 7.49 35.00
N PRO A 317 23.01 8.58 35.32
CA PRO A 317 22.89 9.85 34.60
C PRO A 317 22.96 9.56 33.10
N GLN A 318 21.91 9.93 32.36
CA GLN A 318 22.02 9.90 30.90
C GLN A 318 23.22 10.77 30.53
N PRO A 319 24.12 10.31 29.64
CA PRO A 319 25.20 11.15 29.18
C PRO A 319 24.58 12.45 28.68
N MET A 320 24.90 13.57 29.32
CA MET A 320 24.73 14.85 28.64
C MET A 320 25.49 14.67 27.34
N ILE A 321 24.80 14.76 26.21
CA ILE A 321 25.48 14.89 24.93
C ILE A 321 26.18 16.26 25.04
N GLU A 322 27.42 16.25 25.52
CA GLU A 322 28.34 17.35 25.26
C GLU A 322 28.36 17.47 23.75
N SER A 323 27.65 18.49 23.24
CA SER A 323 27.71 18.80 21.83
C SER A 323 29.20 18.98 21.50
N PRO A 324 29.76 18.20 20.57
CA PRO A 324 31.20 18.23 20.29
C PRO A 324 31.66 19.61 19.80
N PHE A 325 30.71 20.45 19.40
CA PHE A 325 30.90 21.80 18.92
C PHE A 325 29.95 22.77 19.64
N SER A 326 30.45 23.97 19.92
CA SER A 326 29.65 25.13 20.29
C SER A 326 28.71 25.56 19.14
N VAL A 327 27.72 26.41 19.44
CA VAL A 327 26.81 26.93 18.42
C VAL A 327 27.54 27.67 17.29
N LEU A 328 28.63 28.38 17.61
CA LEU A 328 29.44 29.08 16.62
C LEU A 328 30.17 28.11 15.68
N GLU A 329 30.75 27.04 16.23
CA GLU A 329 31.44 26.00 15.46
C GLU A 329 30.45 25.26 14.55
N TRP A 330 29.26 24.89 15.06
CA TRP A 330 28.19 24.33 14.22
C TRP A 330 27.74 25.27 13.11
N ALA A 331 27.61 26.56 13.39
CA ALA A 331 27.26 27.55 12.38
C ALA A 331 28.37 27.75 11.34
N THR A 332 29.63 27.49 11.72
CA THR A 332 30.80 27.54 10.83
C THR A 332 30.86 26.30 9.93
N ILE A 333 30.57 25.11 10.47
CA ILE A 333 30.38 23.89 9.66
C ILE A 333 29.28 24.11 8.63
N PHE A 334 28.15 24.69 9.04
CA PHE A 334 27.06 25.04 8.14
C PHE A 334 27.52 25.99 7.03
N TYR A 335 28.26 27.06 7.35
CA TYR A 335 28.79 28.01 6.36
C TYR A 335 29.59 27.30 5.27
N TYR A 336 30.51 26.41 5.63
CA TYR A 336 31.31 25.68 4.65
C TYR A 336 30.49 24.70 3.82
N ALA A 337 29.57 23.96 4.45
CA ALA A 337 28.69 23.04 3.74
C ALA A 337 27.73 23.76 2.77
N ASP A 338 27.25 24.96 3.14
CA ASP A 338 26.36 25.78 2.31
C ASP A 338 27.10 26.36 1.09
N GLU A 339 28.27 26.93 1.31
CA GLU A 339 29.10 27.53 0.25
C GLU A 339 29.56 26.50 -0.80
N THR A 340 29.78 25.27 -0.37
CA THR A 340 30.15 24.15 -1.26
C THR A 340 28.94 23.42 -1.87
N LYS A 341 27.72 23.92 -1.63
CA LYS A 341 26.46 23.36 -2.14
C LYS A 341 26.25 21.88 -1.76
N LEU A 342 26.71 21.48 -0.57
CA LEU A 342 26.56 20.12 -0.03
C LEU A 342 25.29 19.95 0.82
N LEU A 343 24.53 21.02 1.00
CA LEU A 343 23.23 21.03 1.66
C LEU A 343 22.11 20.86 0.62
N THR A 344 20.87 20.71 1.09
CA THR A 344 19.70 20.47 0.23
C THR A 344 19.53 21.53 -0.86
N GLU A 345 18.93 21.16 -2.00
CA GLU A 345 18.70 22.04 -3.17
C GLU A 345 17.71 23.19 -2.92
N SER A 346 17.23 23.38 -1.69
CA SER A 346 16.33 24.49 -1.37
C SER A 346 17.02 25.82 -1.63
N ARG A 347 16.38 26.68 -2.44
CA ARG A 347 16.86 28.04 -2.70
C ARG A 347 16.85 28.93 -1.44
N LEU A 348 16.05 28.58 -0.43
CA LEU A 348 15.87 29.38 0.78
C LEU A 348 16.86 28.98 1.88
N ILE A 349 17.69 29.95 2.32
CA ILE A 349 18.66 29.78 3.42
C ILE A 349 17.98 29.33 4.72
N LYS A 350 16.77 29.83 5.00
CA LYS A 350 15.99 29.45 6.19
C LYS A 350 15.76 27.94 6.25
N THR A 351 15.31 27.35 5.14
CA THR A 351 15.05 25.91 5.06
C THR A 351 16.32 25.09 5.23
N ARG A 352 17.44 25.54 4.66
CA ARG A 352 18.73 24.84 4.80
C ARG A 352 19.24 24.87 6.24
N LEU A 353 19.10 26.01 6.92
CA LEU A 353 19.44 26.15 8.35
C LEU A 353 18.60 25.21 9.23
N GLU A 354 17.26 25.22 9.07
CA GLU A 354 16.34 24.38 9.86
C GLU A 354 16.65 22.88 9.68
N GLN A 355 16.88 22.45 8.43
CA GLN A 355 17.22 21.07 8.13
C GLN A 355 18.59 20.66 8.70
N PHE A 356 19.58 21.55 8.62
CA PHE A 356 20.90 21.29 9.18
C PHE A 356 20.86 21.17 10.71
N MET A 357 20.15 22.09 11.39
CA MET A 357 19.94 22.03 12.83
C MET A 357 19.24 20.75 13.27
N SER A 358 18.23 20.31 12.52
CA SER A 358 17.52 19.05 12.78
C SER A 358 18.42 17.83 12.55
N LYS A 359 19.19 17.80 11.45
CA LYS A 359 20.10 16.68 11.11
C LYS A 359 21.13 16.43 12.20
N HIS A 360 21.75 17.51 12.69
CA HIS A 360 22.84 17.44 13.68
C HIS A 360 22.38 17.63 15.13
N GLN A 361 21.07 17.69 15.36
CA GLN A 361 20.46 17.84 16.69
C GLN A 361 21.06 19.02 17.49
N ILE A 362 21.26 20.15 16.82
CA ILE A 362 21.90 21.33 17.41
C ILE A 362 20.96 21.98 18.41
N ASN A 363 21.32 21.94 19.69
CA ASN A 363 20.51 22.46 20.79
C ASN A 363 20.59 24.00 20.89
N THR A 364 19.90 24.72 20.00
CA THR A 364 19.77 26.18 20.07
C THR A 364 18.54 26.70 19.33
N THR A 365 18.22 27.98 19.46
CA THR A 365 17.12 28.62 18.71
C THR A 365 17.56 28.97 17.28
N PHE A 366 16.61 28.97 16.34
CA PHE A 366 16.87 29.34 14.94
C PHE A 366 17.53 30.72 14.82
N ASP A 367 17.03 31.72 15.56
CA ASP A 367 17.56 33.08 15.49
C ASP A 367 18.99 33.18 16.03
N ASN A 368 19.31 32.44 17.09
CA ASN A 368 20.68 32.38 17.60
C ASN A 368 21.62 31.70 16.59
N PHE A 369 21.19 30.57 16.01
CA PHE A 369 21.98 29.85 15.00
C PHE A 369 22.24 30.71 13.76
N LYS A 370 21.20 31.38 13.25
CA LYS A 370 21.30 32.32 12.12
C LYS A 370 22.26 33.47 12.42
N THR A 371 22.19 34.03 13.63
CA THR A 371 23.12 35.10 14.07
C THR A 371 24.56 34.60 14.07
N LYS A 372 24.82 33.41 14.63
CA LYS A 372 26.14 32.79 14.64
C LYS A 372 26.68 32.41 13.26
N TYR A 373 25.80 32.07 12.33
CA TYR A 373 26.17 31.84 10.93
C TYR A 373 26.72 33.11 10.26
N TYR A 374 26.00 34.23 10.37
CA TYR A 374 26.48 35.50 9.82
C TYR A 374 27.73 36.02 10.57
N GLU A 375 27.80 35.77 11.88
CA GLU A 375 29.01 36.05 12.66
C GLU A 375 30.22 35.28 12.13
N ALA A 376 30.12 33.96 11.96
CA ALA A 376 31.20 33.15 11.42
C ALA A 376 31.64 33.62 10.03
N LYS A 377 30.68 33.85 9.13
CA LYS A 377 30.94 34.35 7.77
C LYS A 377 31.70 35.68 7.79
N LYS A 378 31.27 36.63 8.62
CA LYS A 378 31.91 37.94 8.76
C LYS A 378 33.33 37.84 9.32
N ARG A 379 33.54 36.99 10.32
CA ARG A 379 34.84 36.80 10.95
C ARG A 379 35.86 36.14 10.02
N ILE A 380 35.41 35.24 9.15
CA ILE A 380 36.26 34.56 8.14
C ILE A 380 36.56 35.49 6.96
N ASN A 381 35.55 36.17 6.39
CA ASN A 381 35.70 36.84 5.09
C ASN A 381 35.91 38.36 5.16
N GLU A 382 35.52 39.02 6.26
CA GLU A 382 35.56 40.49 6.36
C GLU A 382 36.55 40.97 7.43
N LYS A 383 36.54 40.34 8.61
CA LYS A 383 37.38 40.76 9.74
C LYS A 383 38.72 40.04 9.83
N ASN A 384 38.83 38.88 9.18
CA ASN A 384 39.99 38.00 9.25
C ASN A 384 40.41 37.67 10.70
N ASP A 385 39.43 37.55 11.61
CA ASP A 385 39.64 37.38 13.06
C ASP A 385 39.04 36.07 13.60
N TYR A 386 38.67 35.14 12.72
CA TYR A 386 38.15 33.84 13.15
C TYR A 386 39.27 32.99 13.78
N PRO A 387 39.08 32.36 14.95
CA PRO A 387 40.17 31.62 15.61
C PRO A 387 40.59 30.39 14.81
N ILE A 388 41.85 30.34 14.38
CA ILE A 388 42.41 29.24 13.56
C ILE A 388 42.27 27.89 14.26
N ASN A 389 42.58 27.81 15.56
CA ASN A 389 42.44 26.60 16.36
C ASN A 389 41.02 26.01 16.35
N LYS A 390 39.99 26.87 16.19
CA LYS A 390 38.61 26.42 16.04
C LYS A 390 38.37 25.84 14.66
N LEU A 391 38.92 26.40 13.59
CA LEU A 391 38.80 25.83 12.23
C LEU A 391 39.49 24.47 12.15
N GLU A 392 40.68 24.34 12.74
CA GLU A 392 41.42 23.07 12.82
C GLU A 392 40.60 21.98 13.54
N LEU A 393 39.91 22.34 14.62
CA LEU A 393 39.02 21.45 15.37
C LEU A 393 37.86 20.91 14.51
N LEU A 394 37.40 21.65 13.50
CA LEU A 394 36.31 21.20 12.62
C LEU A 394 36.78 20.18 11.57
N ILE A 395 38.08 20.18 11.21
CA ILE A 395 38.61 19.41 10.09
C ILE A 395 38.28 17.91 10.17
N PRO A 396 38.44 17.20 11.31
CA PRO A 396 38.11 15.78 11.41
C PRO A 396 36.64 15.50 11.07
N PHE A 397 35.73 16.31 11.62
CA PHE A 397 34.30 16.16 11.36
C PHE A 397 33.95 16.48 9.89
N LEU A 398 34.54 17.53 9.33
CA LEU A 398 34.33 17.91 7.93
C LEU A 398 34.88 16.85 6.96
N LYS A 399 36.02 16.23 7.26
CA LYS A 399 36.57 15.11 6.47
C LYS A 399 35.60 13.94 6.37
N GLU A 400 34.90 13.63 7.46
CA GLU A 400 33.94 12.53 7.54
C GLU A 400 32.58 12.89 6.90
N ASN A 401 32.07 14.10 7.14
CA ASN A 401 30.68 14.45 6.83
C ASN A 401 30.50 15.35 5.60
N TYR A 402 31.53 16.11 5.23
CA TYR A 402 31.49 17.17 4.22
C TYR A 402 32.82 17.30 3.47
N LYS A 403 33.39 16.17 3.03
CA LYS A 403 34.78 16.08 2.54
C LYS A 403 35.20 17.17 1.54
N GLN A 404 34.29 17.66 0.68
CA GLN A 404 34.62 18.71 -0.30
C GLN A 404 34.88 20.09 0.35
N THR A 405 34.54 20.31 1.61
CA THR A 405 34.81 21.58 2.31
C THR A 405 36.24 21.70 2.82
N VAL A 406 36.92 20.57 3.04
CA VAL A 406 38.19 20.51 3.77
C VAL A 406 39.25 21.42 3.13
N THR A 407 39.40 21.35 1.81
CA THR A 407 40.35 22.20 1.07
C THR A 407 40.02 23.69 1.23
N LYS A 408 38.74 24.06 1.30
CA LYS A 408 38.34 25.45 1.53
C LYS A 408 38.71 25.91 2.94
N VAL A 409 38.48 25.07 3.94
CA VAL A 409 38.86 25.38 5.34
C VAL A 409 40.38 25.50 5.47
N GLU A 410 41.15 24.60 4.87
CA GLU A 410 42.61 24.64 4.87
C GLU A 410 43.14 25.92 4.20
N ASN A 411 42.53 26.33 3.08
CA ASN A 411 42.88 27.60 2.41
C ASN A 411 42.54 28.83 3.29
N ASP A 412 41.39 28.83 3.94
CA ASP A 412 41.00 29.94 4.84
C ASP A 412 41.92 29.99 6.07
N ILE A 413 42.39 28.85 6.59
CA ILE A 413 43.41 28.82 7.66
C ILE A 413 44.69 29.49 7.21
N ILE A 414 45.23 29.11 6.04
CA ILE A 414 46.45 29.70 5.47
C ILE A 414 46.25 31.22 5.29
N PHE A 415 45.13 31.62 4.71
CA PHE A 415 44.82 33.04 4.52
C PHE A 415 44.76 33.83 5.84
N LEU A 416 44.13 33.26 6.87
CA LEU A 416 44.04 33.87 8.19
C LEU A 416 45.40 33.91 8.91
N GLU A 417 46.31 32.97 8.64
CA GLU A 417 47.68 32.99 9.14
C GLU A 417 48.50 34.12 8.52
N GLU A 418 48.38 34.30 7.20
CA GLU A 418 49.08 35.32 6.44
C GLU A 418 48.57 36.75 6.71
N ASN A 419 47.28 36.88 7.07
CA ASN A 419 46.60 38.15 7.25
C ASN A 419 46.18 38.42 8.70
N LYS A 420 46.89 37.82 9.67
CA LYS A 420 46.65 38.14 11.09
C LYS A 420 46.82 39.65 11.29
N PRO A 421 45.84 40.34 11.89
CA PRO A 421 46.05 41.74 12.26
C PRO A 421 47.24 41.82 13.21
N GLU A 422 48.27 42.56 12.81
CA GLU A 422 49.39 42.93 13.69
C GLU A 422 48.79 43.69 14.88
N TYR A 423 48.93 43.11 16.09
CA TYR A 423 48.54 43.73 17.34
C TYR A 423 49.77 44.24 18.08
#